data_AF-A0A3D0Z4Z2-F1
#
_entry.id   AF-A0A3D0Z4Z2-F1
#
_cell.length_a   1.000
_cell.length_b   1.000
_cell.length_c   1.000
_cell.angle_alpha   90.00
_cell.angle_beta   90.00
_cell.angle_gamma   90.00
#
_symmetry.space_group_name_H-M   'P 1'
#
loop_
_entity.id
_entity.type
_entity.pdbx_description
1 polymer ?
#
loop_
_entity_poly.entity_id
_entity_poly.type
_entity_poly.pdbx_seq_one_letter_code
_entity_poly.pdbx_strand_id
1 'polypeptide(L)' 'MVPDKSREIIFYCAAGGRAQTALEQALDLGYETVYNLGGISDWPYEIEKE' A
#
# COMPACT_ATOMS: atom_id res chain seq x y z
N MET A 1 -3.01 11.00 9.45
CA MET A 1 -3.82 9.81 9.80
C MET A 1 -5.09 9.88 8.98
N VAL A 2 -5.48 8.80 8.29
CA VAL A 2 -6.75 8.74 7.55
C VAL A 2 -7.84 8.39 8.57
N PRO A 3 -8.77 9.30 8.91
CA PRO A 3 -9.72 9.06 9.99
C PRO A 3 -10.85 8.11 9.57
N ASP A 4 -11.22 8.13 8.29
CA ASP A 4 -12.22 7.24 7.71
C ASP A 4 -11.62 5.86 7.44
N LYS A 5 -12.15 4.85 8.12
CA LYS A 5 -11.69 3.46 8.04
C LYS A 5 -12.26 2.69 6.86
N SER A 6 -13.35 3.18 6.26
CA SER A 6 -13.96 2.58 5.07
C SER A 6 -13.25 2.99 3.78
N ARG A 7 -12.42 4.04 3.84
CA ARG A 7 -11.66 4.54 2.69
C ARG A 7 -10.70 3.47 2.17
N GLU A 8 -10.73 3.27 0.86
CA GLU A 8 -9.77 2.42 0.16
C GLU A 8 -8.34 2.95 0.31
N ILE A 9 -7.42 2.06 0.68
CA ILE A 9 -6.00 2.35 0.84
C ILE A 9 -5.19 1.36 0.01
N ILE A 10 -4.23 1.87 -0.75
CA ILE A 10 -3.31 1.05 -1.55
C ILE A 10 -1.89 1.39 -1.10
N PHE A 11 -1.15 0.38 -0.63
CA PHE A 11 0.26 0.51 -0.28
C PHE A 11 1.15 -0.02 -1.41
N TYR A 12 2.31 0.61 -1.59
CA TYR A 12 3.39 0.13 -2.43
C TYR A 12 4.74 0.43 -1.78
N CYS A 13 5.79 -0.28 -2.17
CA CYS A 13 7.15 0.04 -1.75
C CYS A 13 8.17 -0.38 -2.82
N ALA A 14 9.47 -0.42 -2.53
CA ALA A 14 10.47 -0.85 -3.51
C ALA A 14 10.24 -2.27 -4.06
N ALA A 15 9.98 -3.24 -3.18
CA ALA A 15 9.91 -4.68 -3.49
C ALA A 15 8.71 -5.41 -2.85
N GLY A 16 7.62 -4.69 -2.53
CA GLY A 16 6.39 -5.23 -1.93
C GLY A 16 6.41 -5.55 -0.43
N GLY A 17 7.56 -5.93 0.16
CA GLY A 17 7.60 -6.38 1.57
C GLY A 17 7.07 -5.37 2.61
N ARG A 18 7.45 -4.09 2.49
CA ARG A 18 6.95 -3.03 3.41
C ARG A 18 5.47 -2.73 3.21
N ALA A 19 4.99 -2.85 1.98
CA ALA A 19 3.58 -2.65 1.66
C ALA A 19 2.71 -3.75 2.29
N GLN A 20 3.22 -4.99 2.32
CA GLN A 20 2.56 -6.10 3.02
C GLN A 20 2.45 -5.83 4.53
N THR A 21 3.57 -5.45 5.17
CA THR A 21 3.58 -5.12 6.60
C THR A 21 2.67 -3.94 6.94
N ALA A 22 2.57 -2.93 6.06
CA ALA A 22 1.66 -1.80 6.25
C ALA A 22 0.18 -2.21 6.10
N LEU A 23 -0.13 -3.10 5.16
CA LEU A 23 -1.47 -3.66 4.98
C LEU A 23 -1.94 -4.40 6.22
N GLU A 24 -1.09 -5.28 6.77
CA GLU A 24 -1.40 -6.05 7.99
C GLU A 24 -1.68 -5.12 9.18
N GLN A 25 -0.83 -4.11 9.39
CA GLN A 25 -1.06 -3.10 10.42
C GLN A 25 -2.34 -2.29 10.19
N ALA A 26 -2.68 -1.98 8.94
CA ALA A 26 -3.91 -1.26 8.64
C ALA A 26 -5.15 -2.12 8.93
N LEU A 27 -5.11 -3.41 8.63
CA LEU A 27 -6.18 -4.35 9.04
C LEU A 27 -6.32 -4.39 10.57
N ASP A 28 -5.21 -4.50 11.30
CA ASP A 28 -5.21 -4.50 12.77
C ASP A 28 -5.78 -3.20 13.36
N LEU A 29 -5.60 -2.08 12.67
CA LEU A 29 -6.15 -0.76 13.02
C LEU A 29 -7.60 -0.57 12.56
N GLY A 30 -8.24 -1.59 11.98
CA GLY A 30 -9.65 -1.59 11.58
C GLY A 30 -9.96 -0.90 10.26
N TYR A 31 -8.99 -0.74 9.36
CA TYR A 31 -9.29 -0.30 7.98
C TYR A 31 -9.92 -1.45 7.20
N GLU A 32 -10.99 -1.15 6.45
CA GLU A 32 -11.86 -2.16 5.84
C GLU A 32 -11.34 -2.61 4.47
N THR A 33 -10.87 -1.65 3.67
CA THR A 33 -10.48 -1.89 2.28
C THR A 33 -9.03 -1.48 2.05
N VAL A 34 -8.13 -2.45 2.12
CA VAL A 34 -6.68 -2.25 2.00
C VAL A 34 -6.06 -3.23 1.01
N TYR A 35 -5.19 -2.71 0.15
CA TYR A 35 -4.51 -3.45 -0.90
C TYR A 35 -3.00 -3.26 -0.87
N ASN A 36 -2.28 -4.31 -1.24
CA ASN A 36 -0.85 -4.28 -1.48
C ASN A 36 -0.60 -4.32 -2.99
N LEU A 37 -0.13 -3.21 -3.56
CA LEU A 37 0.21 -3.09 -4.97
C LEU A 37 1.53 -3.82 -5.33
N GLY A 38 2.35 -4.14 -4.32
CA GLY A 38 3.64 -4.78 -4.51
C GLY A 38 4.80 -3.79 -4.62
N GLY A 39 5.81 -4.17 -5.41
CA GLY A 39 7.03 -3.40 -5.64
C GLY A 39 6.88 -2.40 -6.79
N ILE A 40 7.35 -1.17 -6.62
CA ILE A 40 7.53 -0.23 -7.74
C ILE A 40 8.55 -0.77 -8.75
N SER A 41 9.44 -1.67 -8.32
CA SER A 41 10.38 -2.36 -9.21
C SER A 41 9.66 -3.29 -10.22
N ASP A 42 8.47 -3.77 -9.87
CA ASP A 42 7.63 -4.62 -10.73
C ASP A 42 6.59 -3.81 -11.51
N TRP A 43 6.59 -2.48 -11.38
CA TRP A 43 5.67 -1.60 -12.08
C TRP A 43 6.00 -1.58 -13.58
N PRO A 44 5.06 -1.92 -14.48
CA PRO A 44 5.37 -2.20 -15.88
C PRO A 44 5.51 -0.92 -16.74
N TYR A 45 5.25 0.25 -16.18
CA TYR A 45 5.28 1.52 -16.89
C TYR A 45 6.43 2.40 -16.44
N GLU A 46 6.64 3.49 -17.18
CA GLU A 46 7.63 4.49 -16.82
C GLU A 46 7.32 5.12 -15.46
N ILE A 47 8.37 5.36 -14.69
CA ILE A 47 8.33 6.06 -13.42
C ILE A 47 9.00 7.42 -13.61
N GLU A 48 8.38 8.47 -13.09
CA GLU A 48 9.00 9.79 -13.05
C GLU A 48 10.27 9.70 -12.20
N LYS A 49 11.37 10.17 -12.76
CA LYS A 49 12.66 10.29 -12.08
C LYS A 49 12.99 11.78 -12.02
N GLU A 50 13.22 12.28 -10.81
CA GLU A 50 13.76 13.62 -10.59
C GLU A 50 15.21 13.72 -11.07
#